data_AF-A0A9E4H7F6-F1
#
_entry.id   AF-A0A9E4H7F6-F1
#
_cell.length_a   1.000
_cell.length_b   1.000
_cell.length_c   1.000
_cell.angle_alpha   90.00
_cell.angle_beta   90.00
_cell.angle_gamma   90.00
#
_symmetry.space_group_name_H-M   'P 1'
#
loop_
_entity.id
_entity.type
_entity.pdbx_description
1 polymer ?
#
loop_
_entity_poly.entity_id
_entity_poly.type
_entity_poly.pdbx_seq_one_letter_code
_entity_poly.pdbx_strand_id
1 'polypeptide(L)' 'MDLQQLADELSRMYNTAPRGEQTTMIHMFGIKYASELTRTSPGSVIEQSGLHSSYVTEIHKGAGWQSTWN' A
#
# COMPACT_ATOMS: atom_id res chain seq x y z
N MET A 1 -10.35 0.04 -8.74
CA MET A 1 -9.12 -0.30 -9.47
C MET A 1 -8.91 -1.81 -9.41
N ASP A 2 -8.24 -2.39 -10.40
CA ASP A 2 -7.75 -3.76 -10.33
C ASP A 2 -6.34 -3.84 -9.71
N LEU A 3 -5.77 -5.04 -9.63
CA LEU A 3 -4.47 -5.30 -9.02
C LEU A 3 -3.33 -4.49 -9.67
N GLN A 4 -3.26 -4.45 -11.01
CA GLN A 4 -2.20 -3.75 -11.74
C GLN A 4 -2.31 -2.24 -11.53
N GLN A 5 -3.53 -1.70 -11.61
CA GLN A 5 -3.77 -0.27 -11.39
C GLN A 5 -3.40 0.17 -9.97
N LEU A 6 -3.68 -0.66 -8.96
CA LEU A 6 -3.28 -0.40 -7.58
C LEU A 6 -1.77 -0.47 -7.40
N ALA A 7 -1.09 -1.42 -8.04
CA ALA A 7 0.36 -1.56 -7.98
C ALA A 7 1.08 -0.37 -8.64
N ASP A 8 0.60 0.06 -9.82
CA ASP A 8 1.13 1.21 -10.54
C ASP A 8 0.95 2.50 -9.73
N GLU A 9 -0.23 2.68 -9.14
CA GLU A 9 -0.53 3.85 -8.30
C GLU A 9 0.30 3.86 -7.01
N LEU A 10 0.49 2.70 -6.37
CA LEU A 10 1.35 2.58 -5.19
C LEU A 10 2.80 2.94 -5.52
N SER A 11 3.32 2.41 -6.61
CA SER A 11 4.67 2.71 -7.10
C SER A 11 4.82 4.20 -7.43
N ARG A 12 3.82 4.79 -8.09
CA ARG A 12 3.79 6.22 -8.38
C ARG A 12 3.81 7.05 -7.09
N MET A 13 2.93 6.75 -6.13
CA MET A 13 2.85 7.47 -4.85
C MET A 13 4.16 7.40 -4.08
N TYR A 14 4.84 6.24 -4.08
CA TYR A 14 6.17 6.10 -3.46
C TYR A 14 7.23 6.93 -4.17
N ASN A 15 7.33 6.84 -5.50
CA ASN A 15 8.39 7.49 -6.27
C ASN A 15 8.21 9.00 -6.39
N THR A 16 6.98 9.51 -6.32
CA THR A 16 6.69 10.95 -6.32
C THR A 16 6.59 11.56 -4.92
N ALA A 17 6.76 10.74 -3.86
CA ALA A 17 6.72 11.23 -2.50
C ALA A 17 7.86 12.23 -2.24
N PRO A 18 7.62 13.30 -1.45
CA PRO A 18 8.70 14.12 -0.93
C PRO A 18 9.72 13.25 -0.19
N ARG A 19 10.98 13.69 -0.18
CA ARG A 19 12.08 12.94 0.44
C ARG A 19 11.78 12.72 1.94
N GLY A 20 11.72 11.47 2.36
CA GLY A 20 11.42 11.08 3.74
C GLY A 20 9.93 10.81 4.00
N GLU A 21 9.05 11.05 3.02
CA GLU A 21 7.60 10.86 3.15
C GLU A 21 7.10 9.62 2.41
N GLN A 22 7.98 8.79 1.84
CA GLN A 22 7.61 7.58 1.11
C GLN A 22 6.70 6.65 1.94
N THR A 23 7.09 6.37 3.18
CA THR A 23 6.33 5.52 4.10
C THR A 23 4.97 6.14 4.42
N THR A 24 4.91 7.46 4.61
CA THR A 24 3.66 8.21 4.82
C THR A 24 2.73 8.10 3.62
N MET A 25 3.28 8.15 2.40
CA MET A 25 2.49 7.98 1.18
C MET A 25 1.97 6.55 1.01
N ILE A 26 2.72 5.53 1.43
CA ILE A 26 2.23 4.14 1.48
C ILE A 26 1.11 4.00 2.50
N HIS A 27 1.24 4.63 3.68
CA HIS A 27 0.18 4.64 4.68
C HIS A 27 -1.09 5.32 4.14
N MET A 28 -0.93 6.47 3.48
CA MET A 28 -2.02 7.20 2.81
C MET A 28 -2.66 6.38 1.69
N PHE A 29 -1.88 5.60 0.95
CA PHE A 29 -2.40 4.65 -0.05
C PHE A 29 -3.35 3.63 0.61
N GLY A 30 -2.96 3.08 1.77
CA GLY A 30 -3.79 2.17 2.55
C GLY A 30 -5.11 2.81 2.98
N ILE A 31 -5.11 4.07 3.42
CA ILE A 31 -6.33 4.83 3.75
C ILE A 31 -7.19 5.02 2.51
N LYS A 32 -6.59 5.49 1.42
CA LYS A 32 -7.29 5.92 0.20
C LYS A 32 -7.97 4.77 -0.53
N TYR A 33 -7.31 3.61 -0.60
CA TYR A 33 -7.77 2.46 -1.38
C TYR A 33 -8.20 1.27 -0.52
N ALA A 34 -8.51 1.50 0.76
CA ALA A 34 -8.93 0.44 1.69
C ALA A 34 -10.06 -0.42 1.12
N SER A 35 -11.03 0.19 0.43
CA SER A 35 -12.17 -0.52 -0.15
C SER A 35 -11.78 -1.43 -1.31
N GLU A 36 -10.90 -0.97 -2.19
CA GLU A 36 -10.39 -1.71 -3.35
C GLU A 36 -9.44 -2.83 -2.92
N LEU A 37 -8.68 -2.58 -1.85
CA LEU A 37 -7.80 -3.57 -1.24
C LEU A 37 -8.59 -4.76 -0.69
N THR A 38 -9.86 -4.63 -0.30
CA THR A 38 -10.67 -5.80 0.13
C THR A 38 -10.92 -6.82 -0.98
N ARG A 39 -10.84 -6.37 -2.23
CA ARG A 39 -11.08 -7.19 -3.44
C ARG A 39 -9.78 -7.70 -4.05
N THR A 40 -8.64 -7.32 -3.46
CA THR A 40 -7.30 -7.69 -3.90
C THR A 40 -6.47 -8.12 -2.68
N SER A 41 -5.20 -8.45 -2.87
CA SER A 41 -4.28 -8.74 -1.75
C SER A 41 -3.27 -7.61 -1.64
N PRO A 42 -3.15 -6.92 -0.50
CA PRO A 42 -2.10 -5.92 -0.28
C PRO A 42 -0.69 -6.46 -0.54
N GLY A 43 -0.46 -7.74 -0.24
CA GLY A 43 0.81 -8.40 -0.54
C GLY A 43 1.09 -8.48 -2.04
N SER A 44 0.09 -8.86 -2.84
CA SER A 44 0.21 -8.91 -4.31
C SER A 44 0.38 -7.52 -4.93
N VAL A 45 -0.28 -6.49 -4.37
CA VAL A 45 -0.11 -5.10 -4.80
C VAL A 45 1.34 -4.64 -4.57
N ILE A 46 1.89 -4.93 -3.38
CA ILE A 46 3.28 -4.61 -3.04
C ILE A 46 4.27 -5.33 -3.97
N GLU A 47 4.08 -6.63 -4.18
CA GLU A 47 4.92 -7.43 -5.07
C GLU A 47 4.94 -6.87 -6.51
N GLN A 48 3.77 -6.58 -7.09
CA GLN A 48 3.69 -6.01 -8.43
C GLN A 48 4.21 -4.57 -8.51
N SER A 49 4.12 -3.79 -7.43
CA SER A 49 4.62 -2.42 -7.40
C SER A 49 6.16 -2.33 -7.40
N GLY A 50 6.85 -3.44 -7.16
CA GLY A 50 8.31 -3.51 -7.03
C GLY A 50 8.85 -2.94 -5.71
N LEU A 51 7.98 -2.69 -4.73
CA LEU A 51 8.36 -2.20 -3.42
C LEU A 51 8.72 -3.34 -2.46
N HIS A 52 9.48 -3.02 -1.42
CA HIS A 52 9.88 -4.00 -0.42
C HIS A 52 8.68 -4.54 0.36
N SER A 53 8.63 -5.86 0.57
CA SER A 53 7.50 -6.56 1.20
C SER A 53 7.13 -6.05 2.59
N SER A 54 8.09 -5.47 3.34
CA SER A 54 7.84 -4.88 4.66
C SER A 54 6.77 -3.79 4.66
N TYR A 55 6.58 -3.10 3.53
CA TYR A 55 5.61 -2.02 3.39
C TYR A 55 4.14 -2.49 3.39
N VAL A 56 3.89 -3.80 3.28
CA VAL A 56 2.53 -4.35 3.46
C VAL A 56 1.95 -3.98 4.83
N THR A 57 2.80 -3.88 5.85
CA THR A 57 2.39 -3.50 7.21
C THR A 57 1.88 -2.06 7.26
N GLU A 58 2.45 -1.15 6.47
CA GLU A 58 2.01 0.24 6.41
C GLU A 58 0.69 0.39 5.66
N ILE A 59 0.46 -0.42 4.62
CA ILE A 59 -0.84 -0.49 3.94
C ILE A 59 -1.91 -0.97 4.91
N HIS A 60 -1.65 -2.04 5.67
CA HIS A 60 -2.62 -2.56 6.65
C HIS A 60 -2.95 -1.54 7.74
N LYS A 61 -1.94 -0.85 8.29
CA LYS A 61 -2.14 0.23 9.25
C LYS A 61 -3.03 1.34 8.67
N GLY A 62 -2.73 1.77 7.43
CA GLY A 62 -3.52 2.79 6.74
C GLY A 62 -4.96 2.36 6.48
N ALA A 63 -5.17 1.11 6.07
CA ALA A 63 -6.50 0.56 5.83
C ALA A 63 -7.31 0.30 7.12
N GLY A 64 -6.71 0.52 8.30
CA GLY A 64 -7.33 0.21 9.59
C GLY A 64 -7.43 -1.28 9.88
N TRP A 65 -6.72 -2.13 9.12
CA TRP A 65 -6.69 -3.56 9.31
C TRP A 65 -5.65 -3.87 10.39
N GLN A 66 -6.13 -4.07 11.61
CA GLN A 66 -5.27 -4.39 12.73
C GLN A 66 -4.49 -5.68 12.43
N SER A 67 -3.17 -5.61 12.43
CA SER A 67 -2.37 -6.81 12.67
C SER A 67 -2.48 -7.12 14.16
N THR A 68 -3.36 -8.05 14.52
CA THR A 68 -3.34 -8.68 15.85
C THR A 68 -2.07 -9.50 15.95
N TRP A 69 -0.97 -8.86 16.38
CA TRP A 69 0.18 -9.60 16.90
C TRP A 69 -0.22 -10.09 18.30
N ASN A 70 -0.52 -11.38 18.41
CA ASN A 70 -0.40 -12.14 19.66
C ASN A 70 1.06 -12.57 19.82
#